data_AF-A0ABD5T339-F1
#
_entry.id   AF-A0ABD5T339-F1
#
_cell.length_a   1.000
_cell.length_b   1.000
_cell.length_c   1.000
_cell.angle_alpha   90.00
_cell.angle_beta   90.00
_cell.angle_gamma   90.00
#
_symmetry.space_group_name_H-M   'P 1'
#
loop_
_entity.id
_entity.type
_entity.pdbx_description
1 polymer ?
#
loop_
_entity_poly.entity_id
_entity_poly.type
_entity_poly.pdbx_seq_one_letter_code
_entity_poly.pdbx_strand_id
1 'polypeptide(L)'
;MSAVGSSNPEYVVARVRARRGSLYGDEEYRKLTRMGPAEIARFMEESSYGAEINALGSRHGGVDLIEYALNRNLAEQFDDILDWSEGALYDLIARYLRKFDAWNVKTVIRGVYTDADQSAIEVDLIRAGEFDDRLMRRLLEADSIDAVVEVLEDTIYGDPLREAYAEYEETDVLVPLENAVDRAFYERLLSGLGGGEPTRQYEAFLKAEVDFRNATNALRLARSG
;
A
#
# COMPACT_ATOMS: atom_id res chain seq x y z
N MET A 1 5.68 -16.75 -28.27
CA MET A 1 6.55 -17.25 -27.20
C MET A 1 7.77 -16.35 -27.16
N SER A 2 7.60 -15.11 -26.68
CA SER A 2 8.69 -14.15 -26.58
C SER A 2 9.55 -14.54 -25.39
N ALA A 3 10.88 -14.55 -25.57
CA ALA A 3 11.82 -14.82 -24.49
C ALA A 3 11.50 -13.90 -23.31
N VAL A 4 11.18 -14.50 -22.15
CA VAL A 4 11.12 -13.80 -20.87
C VAL A 4 12.48 -13.13 -20.71
N GLY A 5 12.51 -11.79 -20.75
CA GLY A 5 13.75 -11.01 -20.65
C GLY A 5 14.55 -11.48 -19.43
N SER A 6 15.88 -11.58 -19.58
CA SER A 6 16.76 -11.91 -18.46
C SER A 6 16.54 -10.92 -17.32
N SER A 7 16.29 -11.41 -16.11
CA SER A 7 16.11 -10.55 -14.95
C SER A 7 17.43 -9.88 -14.52
N ASN A 8 17.35 -8.72 -13.84
CA ASN A 8 18.49 -7.85 -13.52
C ASN A 8 18.65 -7.54 -12.00
N PRO A 9 18.62 -8.54 -11.09
CA PRO A 9 18.57 -8.31 -9.65
C PRO A 9 19.79 -7.57 -9.07
N GLU A 10 21.00 -7.77 -9.59
CA GLU A 10 22.19 -7.12 -9.07
C GLU A 10 22.14 -5.59 -9.24
N TYR A 11 21.64 -5.13 -10.39
CA TYR A 11 21.47 -3.71 -10.70
C TYR A 11 20.45 -3.05 -9.79
N VAL A 12 19.26 -3.67 -9.67
CA VAL A 12 18.17 -3.16 -8.83
C VAL A 12 18.58 -3.15 -7.36
N VAL A 13 19.20 -4.23 -6.86
CA VAL A 13 19.67 -4.32 -5.46
C VAL A 13 20.71 -3.24 -5.16
N ALA A 14 21.63 -2.94 -6.08
CA ALA A 14 22.61 -1.88 -5.89
C ALA A 14 21.94 -0.50 -5.72
N ARG A 15 20.94 -0.18 -6.55
CA ARG A 15 20.19 1.08 -6.45
C ARG A 15 19.34 1.17 -5.19
N VAL A 16 18.63 0.09 -4.84
CA VAL A 16 17.84 0.01 -3.59
C VAL A 16 18.74 0.20 -2.37
N ARG A 17 19.95 -0.39 -2.34
CA ARG A 17 20.91 -0.19 -1.25
C ARG A 17 21.40 1.25 -1.17
N ALA A 18 21.63 1.92 -2.30
CA ALA A 18 21.99 3.33 -2.31
C ALA A 18 20.88 4.20 -1.71
N ARG A 19 19.62 3.97 -2.10
CA ARG A 19 18.44 4.66 -1.53
C ARG A 19 18.21 4.36 -0.05
N ARG A 20 18.47 3.13 0.39
CA ARG A 20 18.40 2.80 1.81
C ARG A 20 19.36 3.66 2.64
N GLY A 21 20.49 4.08 2.08
CA GLY A 21 21.45 4.95 2.73
C GLY A 21 20.96 6.38 2.99
N SER A 22 19.92 6.85 2.30
CA SER A 22 19.33 8.18 2.51
C SER A 22 18.18 8.19 3.53
N LEU A 23 17.79 7.04 4.07
CA LEU A 23 16.77 6.97 5.12
C LEU A 23 17.29 7.61 6.41
N TYR A 24 16.39 8.23 7.17
CA TYR A 24 16.68 8.76 8.50
C TYR A 24 17.25 7.68 9.42
N GLY A 25 18.39 8.00 10.03
CA GLY A 25 19.02 7.17 11.05
C GLY A 25 18.59 7.58 12.46
N ASP A 26 19.22 6.96 13.46
CA ASP A 26 18.90 7.17 14.86
C ASP A 26 19.06 8.64 15.29
N GLU A 27 20.00 9.38 14.71
CA GLU A 27 20.23 10.78 15.05
C GLU A 27 19.08 11.67 14.55
N GLU A 28 18.64 11.47 13.31
CA GLU A 28 17.51 12.17 12.72
C GLU A 28 16.23 11.89 13.53
N TYR A 29 15.95 10.63 13.87
CA TYR A 29 14.78 10.29 14.71
C TYR A 29 14.84 10.94 16.11
N ARG A 30 16.02 11.05 16.73
CA ARG A 30 16.16 11.77 18.01
C ARG A 30 15.85 13.26 17.89
N LYS A 31 16.08 13.87 16.73
CA LYS A 31 15.70 15.26 16.44
C LYS A 31 14.18 15.34 16.22
N LEU A 32 13.62 14.50 15.36
CA LEU A 32 12.19 14.46 15.01
C LEU A 32 11.28 14.31 16.24
N THR A 33 11.66 13.46 17.21
CA THR A 33 10.87 13.24 18.44
C THR A 33 10.74 14.48 19.35
N ARG A 34 11.52 15.53 19.09
CA ARG A 34 11.49 16.79 19.85
C ARG A 34 10.87 17.95 19.07
N MET A 35 10.42 17.69 17.84
CA MET A 35 9.90 18.68 16.90
C MET A 35 8.37 18.63 16.84
N GLY A 36 7.74 19.79 16.65
CA GLY A 36 6.34 19.85 16.23
C GLY A 36 6.17 19.58 14.73
N PRO A 37 4.94 19.31 14.24
CA PRO A 37 4.69 18.99 12.83
C PRO A 37 5.26 20.00 11.82
N ALA A 38 5.12 21.31 12.09
CA ALA A 38 5.68 22.34 11.19
C ALA A 38 7.22 22.33 11.15
N GLU A 39 7.88 21.96 12.25
CA GLU A 39 9.34 21.82 12.30
C GLU A 39 9.79 20.54 11.59
N ILE A 40 9.04 19.44 11.72
CA ILE A 40 9.27 18.20 10.98
C ILE A 40 9.16 18.44 9.48
N ALA A 41 8.12 19.15 9.01
CA ALA A 41 7.97 19.47 7.59
C ALA A 41 9.16 20.27 7.04
N ARG A 42 9.66 21.25 7.81
CA ARG A 42 10.87 22.01 7.44
C ARG A 42 12.12 21.13 7.44
N PHE A 43 12.25 20.23 8.42
CA PHE A 43 13.36 19.27 8.45
C PHE A 43 13.32 18.33 7.23
N MET A 44 12.12 17.90 6.81
CA MET A 44 11.92 17.07 5.62
C MET A 44 12.27 17.80 4.32
N GLU A 45 12.08 19.12 4.25
CA GLU A 45 12.43 19.96 3.10
C GLU A 45 13.91 19.83 2.71
N GLU A 46 14.80 19.66 3.69
CA GLU A 46 16.24 19.51 3.49
C GLU A 46 16.69 18.05 3.21
N SER A 47 15.76 17.12 3.03
CA SER A 47 16.02 15.69 2.89
C SER A 47 15.53 15.11 1.55
N SER A 48 15.50 13.78 1.39
CA SER A 48 14.97 13.11 0.19
C SER A 48 13.49 13.38 -0.08
N TYR A 49 12.75 13.94 0.89
CA TYR A 49 11.33 14.29 0.78
C TYR A 49 11.09 15.75 0.35
N GLY A 50 12.16 16.51 0.07
CA GLY A 50 12.05 17.95 -0.17
C GLY A 50 11.24 18.32 -1.41
N ALA A 51 11.25 17.48 -2.46
CA ALA A 51 10.48 17.74 -3.67
C ALA A 51 8.97 17.74 -3.40
N GLU A 52 8.49 16.77 -2.64
CA GLU A 52 7.09 16.58 -2.30
C GLU A 52 6.62 17.62 -1.28
N ILE A 53 7.44 17.93 -0.27
CA ILE A 53 7.17 19.01 0.69
C ILE A 53 6.97 20.34 -0.04
N ASN A 54 7.85 20.68 -0.98
CA ASN A 54 7.75 21.91 -1.75
C ASN A 54 6.55 21.92 -2.70
N ALA A 55 6.23 20.80 -3.33
CA ALA A 55 5.08 20.69 -4.23
C ALA A 55 3.73 20.82 -3.49
N LEU A 56 3.65 20.32 -2.25
CA LEU A 56 2.41 20.19 -1.48
C LEU A 56 2.21 21.29 -0.43
N GLY A 57 3.28 21.96 0.00
CA GLY A 57 3.26 22.94 1.09
C GLY A 57 2.40 24.20 0.84
N SER A 58 1.96 24.42 -0.40
CA SER A 58 1.00 25.49 -0.73
C SER A 58 -0.46 25.13 -0.42
N ARG A 59 -0.77 23.83 -0.31
CA ARG A 59 -2.13 23.31 -0.13
C ARG A 59 -2.32 22.63 1.22
N HIS A 60 -1.26 22.07 1.79
CA HIS A 60 -1.29 21.33 3.05
C HIS A 60 -0.30 21.91 4.05
N GLY A 61 -0.56 21.68 5.34
CA GLY A 61 0.34 22.05 6.43
C GLY A 61 0.23 21.05 7.58
N GLY A 62 1.12 21.18 8.56
CA GLY A 62 1.09 20.32 9.75
C GLY A 62 1.29 18.84 9.41
N VAL A 63 0.46 17.97 9.97
CA VAL A 63 0.54 16.51 9.80
C VAL A 63 0.17 16.10 8.38
N ASP A 64 -0.88 16.69 7.81
CA ASP A 64 -1.35 16.36 6.45
C ASP A 64 -0.24 16.56 5.41
N LEU A 65 0.52 17.66 5.50
CA LEU A 65 1.65 17.90 4.59
C LEU A 65 2.70 16.79 4.69
N ILE A 66 2.99 16.33 5.90
CA ILE A 66 3.95 15.24 6.15
C ILE A 66 3.41 13.95 5.53
N GLU A 67 2.15 13.60 5.78
CA GLU A 67 1.53 12.37 5.29
C GLU A 67 1.46 12.33 3.76
N TYR A 68 0.96 13.40 3.12
CA TYR A 68 0.94 13.48 1.66
C TYR A 68 2.34 13.43 1.06
N ALA A 69 3.32 14.11 1.67
CA ALA A 69 4.69 14.09 1.16
C ALA A 69 5.32 12.70 1.27
N LEU A 70 5.11 12.00 2.39
CA LEU A 70 5.60 10.64 2.59
C LEU A 70 4.93 9.65 1.62
N ASN A 71 3.61 9.70 1.49
CA ASN A 71 2.86 8.79 0.60
C ASN A 71 3.23 9.01 -0.86
N ARG A 72 3.39 10.28 -1.28
CA ARG A 72 3.84 10.61 -2.63
C ARG A 72 5.28 10.16 -2.88
N ASN A 73 6.21 10.44 -1.96
CA ASN A 73 7.58 10.01 -2.11
C ASN A 73 7.67 8.48 -2.17
N LEU A 74 6.93 7.78 -1.31
CA LEU A 74 6.87 6.32 -1.29
C LEU A 74 6.39 5.74 -2.63
N ALA A 75 5.34 6.32 -3.23
CA ALA A 75 4.87 5.95 -4.55
C ALA A 75 5.96 6.14 -5.61
N GLU A 76 6.56 7.33 -5.67
CA GLU A 76 7.67 7.64 -6.59
C GLU A 76 8.86 6.67 -6.40
N GLN A 77 9.19 6.31 -5.15
CA GLN A 77 10.24 5.34 -4.86
C GLN A 77 9.93 3.94 -5.41
N PHE A 78 8.68 3.51 -5.35
CA PHE A 78 8.28 2.20 -5.86
C PHE A 78 8.18 2.15 -7.38
N ASP A 79 7.67 3.21 -8.00
CA ASP A 79 7.63 3.35 -9.46
C ASP A 79 9.04 3.27 -10.04
N ASP A 80 10.00 3.99 -9.45
CA ASP A 80 11.40 3.89 -9.84
C ASP A 80 11.95 2.46 -9.75
N ILE A 81 11.62 1.72 -8.67
CA ILE A 81 12.08 0.34 -8.50
C ILE A 81 11.48 -0.56 -9.59
N LEU A 82 10.21 -0.37 -9.93
CA LEU A 82 9.56 -1.08 -11.02
C LEU A 82 10.21 -0.74 -12.37
N ASP A 83 10.46 0.54 -12.65
CA ASP A 83 11.10 1.03 -13.88
C ASP A 83 12.50 0.44 -14.09
N TRP A 84 13.22 0.16 -13.01
CA TRP A 84 14.54 -0.46 -13.08
C TRP A 84 14.49 -1.98 -13.21
N SER A 85 13.36 -2.61 -12.90
CA SER A 85 13.25 -4.05 -12.77
C SER A 85 12.88 -4.69 -14.10
N GLU A 86 13.54 -5.81 -14.41
CA GLU A 86 13.32 -6.54 -15.66
C GLU A 86 12.90 -8.00 -15.41
N GLY A 87 12.06 -8.51 -16.31
CA GLY A 87 11.61 -9.91 -16.34
C GLY A 87 10.94 -10.34 -15.03
N ALA A 88 11.29 -11.53 -14.55
CA ALA A 88 10.66 -12.11 -13.35
C ALA A 88 10.80 -11.26 -12.07
N LEU A 89 11.83 -10.39 -11.98
CA LEU A 89 11.97 -9.49 -10.82
C LEU A 89 10.90 -8.42 -10.81
N TYR A 90 10.61 -7.82 -11.98
CA TYR A 90 9.51 -6.88 -12.13
C TYR A 90 8.21 -7.52 -11.67
N ASP A 91 7.90 -8.72 -12.17
CA ASP A 91 6.68 -9.44 -11.85
C ASP A 91 6.54 -9.69 -10.34
N LEU A 92 7.61 -10.10 -9.67
CA LEU A 92 7.61 -10.35 -8.22
C LEU A 92 7.43 -9.06 -7.40
N ILE A 93 8.06 -7.95 -7.82
CA ILE A 93 7.92 -6.65 -7.14
C ILE A 93 6.53 -6.08 -7.37
N ALA A 94 6.06 -5.98 -8.61
CA ALA A 94 4.73 -5.47 -8.94
C ALA A 94 3.63 -6.24 -8.18
N ARG A 95 3.75 -7.57 -8.15
CA ARG A 95 2.83 -8.42 -7.38
C ARG A 95 2.85 -8.11 -5.89
N TYR A 96 4.02 -7.87 -5.31
CA TYR A 96 4.13 -7.49 -3.89
C TYR A 96 3.51 -6.13 -3.60
N LEU A 97 3.71 -5.16 -4.50
CA LEU A 97 3.24 -3.79 -4.35
C LEU A 97 1.72 -3.64 -4.45
N ARG A 98 1.00 -4.59 -5.05
CA ARG A 98 -0.48 -4.70 -4.97
C ARG A 98 -1.03 -4.73 -3.54
N LYS A 99 -0.18 -4.93 -2.52
CA LYS A 99 -0.57 -4.72 -1.11
C LYS A 99 -1.12 -3.30 -0.86
N PHE A 100 -0.67 -2.32 -1.64
CA PHE A 100 -1.15 -0.94 -1.56
C PHE A 100 -2.53 -0.77 -2.19
N ASP A 101 -2.89 -1.56 -3.21
CA ASP A 101 -4.28 -1.62 -3.68
C ASP A 101 -5.19 -2.18 -2.58
N ALA A 102 -4.78 -3.29 -1.94
CA ALA A 102 -5.53 -3.86 -0.82
C ALA A 102 -5.65 -2.89 0.38
N TRP A 103 -4.60 -2.11 0.65
CA TRP A 103 -4.63 -1.03 1.62
C TRP A 103 -5.66 0.03 1.22
N ASN A 104 -5.57 0.55 0.00
CA ASN A 104 -6.44 1.61 -0.51
C ASN A 104 -7.92 1.19 -0.51
N VAL A 105 -8.23 -0.04 -0.93
CA VAL A 105 -9.60 -0.57 -0.88
C VAL A 105 -10.13 -0.57 0.54
N LYS A 106 -9.35 -1.06 1.52
CA LYS A 106 -9.77 -1.05 2.93
C LYS A 106 -9.88 0.36 3.51
N THR A 107 -9.00 1.27 3.12
CA THR A 107 -9.07 2.69 3.51
C THR A 107 -10.36 3.33 3.01
N VAL A 108 -10.72 3.10 1.75
CA VAL A 108 -11.98 3.61 1.16
C VAL A 108 -13.20 2.98 1.84
N ILE A 109 -13.22 1.65 2.01
CA ILE A 109 -14.31 0.95 2.71
C ILE A 109 -14.52 1.52 4.12
N ARG A 110 -13.45 1.70 4.89
CA ARG A 110 -13.53 2.30 6.24
C ARG A 110 -14.05 3.73 6.19
N GLY A 111 -13.50 4.54 5.27
CA GLY A 111 -13.90 5.93 5.10
C GLY A 111 -15.39 6.06 4.83
N VAL A 112 -15.90 5.34 3.84
CA VAL A 112 -17.33 5.31 3.47
C VAL A 112 -18.20 4.84 4.64
N TYR A 113 -17.81 3.75 5.32
CA TYR A 113 -18.55 3.23 6.48
C TYR A 113 -18.62 4.22 7.65
N THR A 114 -17.58 5.04 7.83
CA THR A 114 -17.54 6.08 8.89
C THR A 114 -18.07 7.45 8.45
N ASP A 115 -18.56 7.57 7.21
CA ASP A 115 -18.97 8.85 6.61
C ASP A 115 -17.86 9.92 6.66
N ALA A 116 -16.62 9.49 6.36
CA ALA A 116 -15.46 10.37 6.34
C ALA A 116 -15.43 11.22 5.06
N ASP A 117 -15.00 12.48 5.18
CA ASP A 117 -14.79 13.34 4.02
C ASP A 117 -13.78 12.73 3.04
N GLN A 118 -14.03 12.86 1.74
CA GLN A 118 -13.14 12.32 0.69
C GLN A 118 -11.69 12.78 0.84
N SER A 119 -11.46 14.03 1.27
CA SER A 119 -10.11 14.54 1.51
C SER A 119 -9.41 13.81 2.65
N ALA A 120 -10.15 13.41 3.71
CA ALA A 120 -9.58 12.65 4.82
C ALA A 120 -9.22 11.23 4.38
N ILE A 121 -10.07 10.60 3.54
CA ILE A 121 -9.77 9.30 2.94
C ILE A 121 -8.53 9.38 2.04
N GLU A 122 -8.43 10.43 1.23
CA GLU A 122 -7.34 10.61 0.26
C GLU A 122 -5.96 10.72 0.90
N VAL A 123 -5.85 11.33 2.09
CA VAL A 123 -4.57 11.44 2.85
C VAL A 123 -3.94 10.06 3.07
N ASP A 124 -4.76 9.06 3.37
CA ASP A 124 -4.33 7.70 3.75
C ASP A 124 -4.09 6.78 2.54
N LEU A 125 -4.36 7.24 1.31
CA LEU A 125 -4.16 6.46 0.09
C LEU A 125 -2.69 6.45 -0.34
N ILE A 126 -2.24 5.29 -0.80
CA ILE A 126 -0.88 5.07 -1.29
C ILE A 126 -0.94 4.64 -2.76
N ARG A 127 -0.53 5.53 -3.67
CA ARG A 127 -0.58 5.30 -5.13
C ARG A 127 0.63 4.50 -5.62
N ALA A 128 0.84 3.32 -5.06
CA ALA A 128 1.98 2.45 -5.36
C ALA A 128 1.59 1.04 -5.84
N GLY A 129 0.29 0.80 -6.00
CA GLY A 129 -0.23 -0.47 -6.51
C GLY A 129 -0.48 -0.43 -8.02
N GLU A 130 -1.33 -1.32 -8.50
CA GLU A 130 -1.71 -1.44 -9.91
C GLU A 130 -2.85 -0.49 -10.30
N PHE A 131 -3.59 0.04 -9.32
CA PHE A 131 -4.73 0.90 -9.61
C PHE A 131 -4.30 2.22 -10.23
N ASP A 132 -4.84 2.49 -11.42
CA ASP A 132 -4.61 3.76 -12.11
C ASP A 132 -5.36 4.93 -11.43
N ASP A 133 -4.96 6.16 -11.77
CA ASP A 133 -5.56 7.36 -11.22
C ASP A 133 -7.08 7.46 -11.47
N ARG A 134 -7.59 6.81 -12.52
CA ARG A 134 -9.02 6.83 -12.85
C ARG A 134 -9.80 5.92 -11.90
N LEU A 135 -9.32 4.71 -11.66
CA LEU A 135 -9.90 3.79 -10.71
C LEU A 135 -9.83 4.35 -9.29
N MET A 136 -8.69 4.93 -8.90
CA MET A 136 -8.53 5.59 -7.61
C MET A 136 -9.52 6.75 -7.40
N ARG A 137 -9.76 7.58 -8.42
CA ARG A 137 -10.78 8.63 -8.35
C ARG A 137 -12.19 8.07 -8.20
N ARG A 138 -12.55 7.05 -8.97
CA ARG A 138 -13.86 6.39 -8.85
C ARG A 138 -14.10 5.79 -7.46
N LEU A 139 -13.05 5.22 -6.85
CA LEU A 139 -13.11 4.71 -5.48
C LEU A 139 -13.36 5.83 -4.46
N LEU A 140 -12.68 6.98 -4.60
CA LEU A 140 -12.90 8.14 -3.74
C LEU A 140 -14.28 8.78 -3.92
N GLU A 141 -14.84 8.70 -5.12
CA GLU A 141 -16.17 9.23 -5.46
C GLU A 141 -17.32 8.31 -5.02
N ALA A 142 -17.03 7.07 -4.61
CA ALA A 142 -18.04 6.13 -4.14
C ALA A 142 -18.61 6.56 -2.79
N ASP A 143 -19.94 6.67 -2.72
CA ASP A 143 -20.68 7.18 -1.55
C ASP A 143 -21.33 6.06 -0.71
N SER A 144 -21.13 4.81 -1.10
CA SER A 144 -21.67 3.63 -0.42
C SER A 144 -20.76 2.43 -0.63
N ILE A 145 -20.86 1.45 0.28
CA ILE A 145 -20.09 0.21 0.18
C ILE A 145 -20.46 -0.54 -1.11
N ASP A 146 -21.74 -0.53 -1.51
CA ASP A 146 -22.20 -1.12 -2.77
C ASP A 146 -21.48 -0.49 -3.98
N ALA A 147 -21.43 0.84 -4.04
CA ALA A 147 -20.70 1.56 -5.09
C ALA A 147 -19.19 1.22 -5.10
N VAL A 148 -18.56 1.02 -3.93
CA VAL A 148 -17.17 0.54 -3.85
C VAL A 148 -17.02 -0.85 -4.46
N VAL A 149 -17.96 -1.77 -4.19
CA VAL A 149 -17.97 -3.13 -4.77
C VAL A 149 -18.15 -3.06 -6.29
N GLU A 150 -19.07 -2.23 -6.80
CA GLU A 150 -19.27 -2.00 -8.23
C GLU A 150 -18.02 -1.46 -8.92
N VAL A 151 -17.34 -0.47 -8.32
CA VAL A 151 -16.11 0.11 -8.89
C VAL A 151 -15.00 -0.94 -9.03
N LEU A 152 -14.97 -1.94 -8.15
CA LEU A 152 -13.95 -3.00 -8.10
C LEU A 152 -14.32 -4.27 -8.87
N GLU A 153 -15.46 -4.30 -9.58
CA GLU A 153 -16.00 -5.52 -10.20
C GLU A 153 -15.02 -6.24 -11.13
N ASP A 154 -14.24 -5.49 -11.91
CA ASP A 154 -13.28 -6.00 -12.90
C ASP A 154 -11.89 -6.28 -12.31
N THR A 155 -11.72 -6.13 -11.00
CA THR A 155 -10.45 -6.34 -10.31
C THR A 155 -10.42 -7.71 -9.62
N ILE A 156 -9.26 -8.08 -9.05
CA ILE A 156 -9.15 -9.29 -8.23
C ILE A 156 -10.03 -9.25 -6.96
N TYR A 157 -10.58 -8.08 -6.61
CA TYR A 157 -11.39 -7.89 -5.41
C TYR A 157 -12.89 -8.00 -5.67
N GLY A 158 -13.34 -7.93 -6.94
CA GLY A 158 -14.76 -7.85 -7.29
C GLY A 158 -15.60 -9.02 -6.76
N ASP A 159 -15.29 -10.24 -7.20
CA ASP A 159 -16.03 -11.44 -6.78
C ASP A 159 -15.96 -11.67 -5.26
N PRO A 160 -14.77 -11.63 -4.61
CA PRO A 160 -14.68 -11.79 -3.15
C PRO A 160 -15.47 -10.74 -2.37
N LEU A 161 -15.45 -9.47 -2.81
CA LEU A 161 -16.21 -8.41 -2.16
C LEU A 161 -17.71 -8.59 -2.34
N ARG A 162 -18.17 -8.99 -3.52
CA ARG A 162 -19.59 -9.25 -3.78
C ARG A 162 -20.13 -10.38 -2.91
N GLU A 163 -19.35 -11.43 -2.69
CA GLU A 163 -19.71 -12.52 -1.78
C GLU A 163 -19.77 -12.05 -0.33
N ALA A 164 -18.77 -11.27 0.12
CA ALA A 164 -18.72 -10.75 1.49
C ALA A 164 -19.73 -9.63 1.76
N TYR A 165 -20.22 -8.96 0.72
CA TYR A 165 -21.20 -7.88 0.83
C TYR A 165 -22.52 -8.36 1.45
N ALA A 166 -22.98 -9.57 1.13
CA ALA A 166 -24.19 -10.14 1.72
C ALA A 166 -24.07 -10.29 3.25
N GLU A 167 -22.92 -10.72 3.76
CA GLU A 167 -22.68 -10.81 5.21
C GLU A 167 -22.59 -9.43 5.85
N TYR A 168 -21.99 -8.45 5.15
CA TYR A 168 -21.97 -7.06 5.61
C TYR A 168 -23.39 -6.49 5.71
N GLU A 169 -24.27 -6.69 4.73
CA GLU A 169 -25.66 -6.22 4.79
C GLU A 169 -26.44 -6.80 5.98
N GLU A 170 -26.17 -8.05 6.35
CA GLU A 170 -26.83 -8.70 7.49
C GLU A 170 -26.29 -8.25 8.85
N THR A 171 -24.99 -7.96 8.94
CA THR A 171 -24.28 -7.77 10.21
C THR A 171 -23.90 -6.32 10.51
N ASP A 172 -23.85 -5.47 9.48
CA ASP A 172 -23.34 -4.10 9.50
C ASP A 172 -21.94 -3.98 10.14
N VAL A 173 -21.07 -4.96 9.89
CA VAL A 173 -19.66 -4.90 10.32
C VAL A 173 -18.71 -5.06 9.15
N LEU A 174 -17.61 -4.32 9.15
CA LEU A 174 -16.64 -4.32 8.04
C LEU A 174 -15.77 -5.57 7.92
N VAL A 175 -15.74 -6.40 8.97
CA VAL A 175 -14.80 -7.53 9.08
C VAL A 175 -14.88 -8.50 7.88
N PRO A 176 -16.06 -8.90 7.37
CA PRO A 176 -16.18 -9.76 6.19
C PRO A 176 -15.52 -9.14 4.95
N LEU A 177 -15.78 -7.86 4.68
CA LEU A 177 -15.23 -7.13 3.53
C LEU A 177 -13.71 -6.99 3.63
N GLU A 178 -13.19 -6.56 4.78
CA GLU A 178 -11.75 -6.42 4.98
C GLU A 178 -11.02 -7.77 4.83
N ASN A 179 -11.62 -8.86 5.34
CA ASN A 179 -11.08 -10.20 5.18
C ASN A 179 -11.13 -10.66 3.72
N ALA A 180 -12.17 -10.33 2.97
CA ALA A 180 -12.28 -10.67 1.56
C ALA A 180 -11.17 -9.99 0.74
N VAL A 181 -10.91 -8.70 0.99
CA VAL A 181 -9.81 -7.95 0.36
C VAL A 181 -8.45 -8.58 0.68
N ASP A 182 -8.20 -8.89 1.95
CA ASP A 182 -6.94 -9.49 2.37
C ASP A 182 -6.74 -10.89 1.77
N ARG A 183 -7.77 -11.75 1.77
CA ARG A 183 -7.71 -13.09 1.17
C ARG A 183 -7.45 -13.01 -0.34
N ALA A 184 -8.23 -12.19 -1.05
CA ALA A 184 -8.05 -11.97 -2.49
C ALA A 184 -6.61 -11.57 -2.82
N PHE A 185 -6.05 -10.63 -2.06
CA PHE A 185 -4.66 -10.22 -2.21
C PHE A 185 -3.67 -11.34 -1.91
N TYR A 186 -3.74 -12.00 -0.73
CA TYR A 186 -2.74 -13.01 -0.35
C TYR A 186 -2.79 -14.28 -1.19
N GLU A 187 -3.98 -14.75 -1.56
CA GLU A 187 -4.13 -15.88 -2.47
C GLU A 187 -3.54 -15.56 -3.84
N ARG A 188 -3.81 -14.34 -4.33
CA ARG A 188 -3.22 -13.83 -5.57
C ARG A 188 -1.75 -13.47 -5.41
N LEU A 189 -1.18 -13.33 -4.22
CA LEU A 189 0.24 -13.08 -3.97
C LEU A 189 1.05 -14.38 -3.89
N LEU A 190 0.44 -15.47 -3.40
CA LEU A 190 1.10 -16.75 -3.17
C LEU A 190 0.91 -17.77 -4.31
N SER A 191 -0.11 -17.60 -5.15
CA SER A 191 -0.38 -18.51 -6.29
C SER A 191 0.75 -18.50 -7.34
N GLY A 192 0.94 -19.55 -8.12
CA GLY A 192 1.80 -19.49 -9.32
C GLY A 192 3.25 -19.01 -9.12
N LEU A 193 3.81 -19.10 -7.91
CA LEU A 193 5.21 -18.80 -7.66
C LEU A 193 6.09 -19.88 -8.30
N GLY A 194 7.19 -19.47 -8.95
CA GLY A 194 8.14 -20.38 -9.57
C GLY A 194 8.90 -21.26 -8.57
N GLY A 195 9.48 -22.36 -9.05
CA GLY A 195 10.14 -23.36 -8.19
C GLY A 195 11.63 -23.13 -7.90
N GLY A 196 12.21 -21.98 -8.26
CA GLY A 196 13.63 -21.69 -8.03
C GLY A 196 13.97 -21.38 -6.57
N GLU A 197 15.24 -21.52 -6.18
CA GLU A 197 15.69 -21.19 -4.80
C GLU A 197 15.39 -19.73 -4.40
N PRO A 198 15.65 -18.71 -5.23
CA PRO A 198 15.29 -17.33 -4.88
C PRO A 198 13.78 -17.14 -4.66
N THR A 199 12.96 -17.83 -5.46
CA THR A 199 11.50 -17.78 -5.32
C THR A 199 11.01 -18.48 -4.07
N ARG A 200 11.66 -19.58 -3.63
CA ARG A 200 11.38 -20.20 -2.33
C ARG A 200 11.69 -19.27 -1.16
N GLN A 201 12.78 -18.52 -1.22
CA GLN A 201 13.12 -17.54 -0.18
C GLN A 201 12.10 -16.39 -0.14
N TYR A 202 11.66 -15.93 -1.32
CA TYR A 202 10.58 -14.95 -1.44
C TYR A 202 9.25 -15.51 -0.87
N GLU A 203 8.88 -16.73 -1.22
CA GLU A 203 7.69 -17.40 -0.68
C GLU A 203 7.75 -17.54 0.84
N ALA A 204 8.90 -17.93 1.40
CA ALA A 204 9.10 -18.02 2.84
C ALA A 204 8.95 -16.66 3.53
N PHE A 205 9.50 -15.59 2.93
CA PHE A 205 9.31 -14.23 3.40
C PHE A 205 7.83 -13.82 3.41
N LEU A 206 7.10 -14.08 2.32
CA LEU A 206 5.68 -13.75 2.23
C LEU A 206 4.83 -14.52 3.24
N LYS A 207 5.10 -15.82 3.43
CA LYS A 207 4.41 -16.65 4.44
C LYS A 207 4.66 -16.13 5.84
N ALA A 208 5.89 -15.76 6.17
CA ALA A 208 6.19 -15.15 7.46
C ALA A 208 5.41 -13.82 7.66
N GLU A 209 5.30 -12.99 6.62
CA GLU A 209 4.52 -11.75 6.67
C GLU A 209 3.03 -12.02 6.96
N VAL A 210 2.46 -13.07 6.34
CA VAL A 210 1.09 -13.54 6.60
C VAL A 210 0.96 -14.07 8.04
N ASP A 211 1.91 -14.86 8.52
CA ASP A 211 1.90 -15.41 9.87
C ASP A 211 1.94 -14.30 10.94
N PHE A 212 2.77 -13.27 10.76
CA PHE A 212 2.80 -12.11 11.66
C PHE A 212 1.47 -11.35 11.67
N ARG A 213 0.80 -11.20 10.53
CA ARG A 213 -0.54 -10.59 10.45
C ARG A 213 -1.58 -11.45 11.17
N ASN A 214 -1.59 -12.76 10.92
CA ASN A 214 -2.49 -13.69 11.58
C ASN A 214 -2.32 -13.69 13.09
N ALA A 215 -1.07 -13.70 13.58
CA ALA A 215 -0.77 -13.60 15.00
C ALA A 215 -1.28 -12.28 15.60
N THR A 216 -1.07 -11.16 14.90
CA THR A 216 -1.57 -9.84 15.33
C THR A 216 -3.09 -9.81 15.40
N ASN A 217 -3.76 -10.34 14.38
CA ASN A 217 -5.23 -10.40 14.33
C ASN A 217 -5.78 -11.31 15.43
N ALA A 218 -5.19 -12.48 15.66
CA ALA A 218 -5.57 -13.37 16.77
C ALA A 218 -5.41 -12.70 18.13
N LEU A 219 -4.31 -11.95 18.35
CA LEU A 219 -4.09 -11.21 19.59
C LEU A 219 -5.08 -10.04 19.78
N ARG A 220 -5.49 -9.38 18.69
CA ARG A 220 -6.53 -8.34 18.74
C ARG A 220 -7.88 -8.94 19.12
N LEU A 221 -8.27 -10.05 18.49
CA LEU A 221 -9.52 -10.76 18.78
C LEU A 221 -9.56 -11.27 20.22
N ALA A 222 -8.45 -11.81 20.74
CA ALA A 222 -8.36 -12.28 22.11
C ALA A 222 -8.47 -11.16 23.17
N ARG A 223 -8.30 -9.89 22.79
CA ARG A 223 -8.49 -8.73 23.68
C ARG A 223 -9.88 -8.10 23.56
N SER A 224 -10.58 -8.34 22.46
CA SER A 224 -11.90 -7.77 22.18
C SER A 224 -13.07 -8.71 22.53
N GLY A 225 -12.80 -9.99 22.80
CA GLY A 225 -13.75 -10.95 23.37
C GLY A 225 -13.61 -11.07 24.87
#